data_AF-A0A7G5IEL5-F1
#
_entry.id   AF-A0A7G5IEL5-F1
#
_cell.length_a   1.000
_cell.length_b   1.000
_cell.length_c   1.000
_cell.angle_alpha   90.00
_cell.angle_beta   90.00
_cell.angle_gamma   90.00
#
_symmetry.space_group_name_H-M   'P 1'
#
loop_
_entity.id
_entity.type
_entity.pdbx_description
1 polymer ?
#
loop_
_entity_poly.entity_id
_entity_poly.type
_entity_poly.pdbx_seq_one_letter_code
_entity_poly.pdbx_strand_id
1 'polypeptide(L)'
;MIVDTSALIAILLRETGAAALLDAIIAEGGLLPAPARVEYLRVASGSRVGLGREAALLLDHFGRLGLDTIPFTADHARIAGEANAQYGKGAGSGGALNLLDLMVYAVAKERSAPLLCTGNDFVTTDLVIHPASRAG
;
A
#
# COMPACT_ATOMS: atom_id res chain seq x y z
N MET A 1 7.00 -8.15 -3.42
CA MET A 1 6.83 -6.72 -3.07
C MET A 1 5.80 -6.52 -1.96
N ILE A 2 5.79 -5.37 -1.29
CA ILE A 2 4.68 -4.92 -0.43
C ILE A 2 3.72 -4.10 -1.28
N VAL A 3 2.42 -4.34 -1.17
CA VAL A 3 1.39 -3.63 -1.93
C VAL A 3 0.64 -2.67 -1.03
N ASP A 4 0.60 -1.40 -1.43
CA ASP A 4 -0.15 -0.35 -0.76
C ASP A 4 -1.61 -0.27 -1.25
N THR A 5 -2.47 0.32 -0.41
CA THR A 5 -3.86 0.63 -0.73
C THR A 5 -3.99 1.42 -2.02
N SER A 6 -3.13 2.43 -2.23
CA SER A 6 -3.22 3.32 -3.38
C SER A 6 -3.07 2.58 -4.72
N ALA A 7 -2.17 1.59 -4.78
CA ALA A 7 -2.00 0.74 -5.96
C ALA A 7 -3.26 -0.10 -6.25
N LEU A 8 -3.87 -0.70 -5.22
CA LEU A 8 -5.10 -1.48 -5.39
C LEU A 8 -6.29 -0.61 -5.79
N ILE A 9 -6.39 0.61 -5.26
CA ILE A 9 -7.42 1.58 -5.66
C ILE A 9 -7.22 2.01 -7.12
N ALA A 10 -5.99 2.30 -7.54
CA ALA A 10 -5.69 2.65 -8.93
C ALA A 10 -6.08 1.53 -9.91
N ILE A 11 -5.82 0.26 -9.54
CA ILE A 11 -6.26 -0.90 -10.32
C ILE A 11 -7.78 -0.99 -10.36
N LEU A 12 -8.44 -0.88 -9.20
CA LEU A 12 -9.90 -0.96 -9.09
C LEU A 12 -10.60 0.10 -9.95
N LEU A 13 -10.08 1.32 -9.93
CA LEU A 13 -10.61 2.47 -10.67
C LEU A 13 -10.13 2.54 -12.13
N ARG A 14 -9.25 1.62 -12.55
CA ARG A 14 -8.64 1.59 -13.89
C ARG A 14 -7.99 2.92 -14.26
N GLU A 15 -7.27 3.51 -13.31
CA GLU A 15 -6.55 4.75 -13.55
C GLU A 15 -5.44 4.57 -14.59
N THR A 16 -5.00 5.67 -15.22
CA THR A 16 -3.84 5.65 -16.13
C THR A 16 -2.63 5.02 -15.44
N GLY A 17 -2.03 3.98 -16.03
CA GLY A 17 -0.90 3.26 -15.43
C GLY A 17 -1.29 2.07 -14.54
N ALA A 18 -2.58 1.82 -14.31
CA ALA A 18 -3.06 0.64 -13.58
C ALA A 18 -2.60 -0.70 -14.17
N ALA A 19 -2.40 -0.76 -15.50
CA ALA A 19 -1.93 -1.97 -16.17
C ALA A 19 -0.56 -2.44 -15.65
N ALA A 20 0.40 -1.52 -15.48
CA ALA A 20 1.73 -1.86 -14.98
C ALA A 20 1.69 -2.38 -13.52
N LEU A 21 0.82 -1.80 -12.69
CA LEU A 21 0.60 -2.26 -11.31
C LEU A 21 0.02 -3.67 -11.28
N LEU A 22 -0.98 -3.92 -12.13
CA LEU A 22 -1.62 -5.23 -12.27
C LEU A 22 -0.63 -6.29 -12.76
N ASP A 23 0.14 -5.98 -13.80
CA ASP A 23 1.14 -6.88 -14.36
C ASP A 23 2.21 -7.26 -13.34
N ALA A 24 2.66 -6.30 -12.50
CA ALA A 24 3.60 -6.58 -11.42
C ALA A 24 3.02 -7.57 -10.39
N ILE A 25 1.76 -7.38 -9.97
CA ILE A 25 1.09 -8.29 -9.02
C ILE A 25 0.94 -9.69 -9.63
N ILE A 26 0.57 -9.80 -10.90
CA ILE A 26 0.41 -11.09 -11.58
C ILE A 26 1.76 -11.81 -11.74
N ALA A 27 2.81 -11.07 -12.09
CA ALA A 27 4.12 -11.65 -12.39
C ALA A 27 4.90 -12.06 -11.11
N GLU A 28 4.79 -11.27 -10.04
CA GLU A 28 5.66 -11.41 -8.86
C GLU A 28 4.90 -11.79 -7.58
N GLY A 29 3.56 -11.74 -7.60
CA GLY A 29 2.75 -11.81 -6.39
C GLY A 29 3.02 -10.61 -5.46
N GLY A 30 2.69 -10.75 -4.18
CA GLY A 30 3.00 -9.71 -3.21
C GLY A 30 2.46 -9.98 -1.82
N LEU A 31 2.76 -9.07 -0.92
CA LEU A 31 2.23 -9.10 0.44
C LEU A 31 1.42 -7.82 0.67
N LEU A 32 0.18 -7.99 1.12
CA LEU A 32 -0.73 -6.92 1.49
C LEU A 32 -0.75 -6.79 3.01
N PRO A 33 -0.25 -5.68 3.59
CA PRO A 33 -0.40 -5.44 5.03
C PRO A 33 -1.87 -5.46 5.43
N ALA A 34 -2.22 -6.12 6.54
CA ALA A 34 -3.59 -6.15 7.02
C ALA A 34 -4.24 -4.74 7.18
N PRO A 35 -3.53 -3.70 7.67
CA PRO A 35 -4.08 -2.34 7.70
C PRO A 35 -4.43 -1.78 6.32
N ALA A 36 -3.59 -2.01 5.31
CA ALA A 36 -3.85 -1.61 3.92
C ALA A 36 -5.07 -2.35 3.34
N ARG A 37 -5.25 -3.64 3.67
CA ARG A 37 -6.48 -4.36 3.29
C ARG A 37 -7.73 -3.69 3.86
N VAL A 38 -7.72 -3.29 5.13
CA VAL A 38 -8.85 -2.59 5.77
C VAL A 38 -9.11 -1.26 5.08
N GLU A 39 -8.06 -0.48 4.85
CA GLU A 39 -8.16 0.81 4.19
C GLU A 39 -8.71 0.68 2.77
N TYR A 40 -8.18 -0.23 1.97
CA TYR A 40 -8.65 -0.51 0.61
C TYR A 40 -10.15 -0.81 0.58
N LEU A 41 -10.62 -1.74 1.41
CA LEU A 41 -12.04 -2.10 1.48
C LEU A 41 -12.91 -0.91 1.92
N ARG A 42 -12.42 -0.11 2.87
CA ARG A 42 -13.13 1.07 3.37
C ARG A 42 -13.21 2.19 2.33
N VAL A 43 -12.12 2.47 1.64
CA VAL A 43 -12.06 3.48 0.57
C VAL A 43 -12.94 3.06 -0.60
N ALA A 44 -12.83 1.80 -1.04
CA ALA A 44 -13.65 1.27 -2.14
C ALA A 44 -15.16 1.28 -1.82
N SER A 45 -15.53 1.02 -0.57
CA SER A 45 -16.94 1.04 -0.13
C SER A 45 -17.47 2.44 0.18
N GLY A 46 -16.60 3.45 0.23
CA GLY A 46 -16.99 4.83 0.50
C GLY A 46 -17.87 5.40 -0.60
N SER A 47 -18.76 6.35 -0.26
CA SER A 47 -19.72 6.95 -1.21
C SER A 47 -19.10 7.59 -2.45
N ARG A 48 -17.83 7.99 -2.38
CA ARG A 48 -17.07 8.53 -3.52
C ARG A 48 -16.70 7.46 -4.55
N VAL A 49 -16.44 6.22 -4.12
CA VAL A 49 -16.02 5.13 -5.00
C VAL A 49 -17.18 4.18 -5.29
N GLY A 50 -17.85 3.66 -4.26
CA GLY A 50 -19.05 2.83 -4.41
C GLY A 50 -18.82 1.44 -5.03
N LEU A 51 -17.60 0.89 -4.94
CA LEU A 51 -17.18 -0.38 -5.55
C LEU A 51 -16.77 -1.44 -4.51
N GLY A 52 -17.41 -1.43 -3.33
CA GLY A 52 -17.05 -2.32 -2.22
C GLY A 52 -17.11 -3.81 -2.57
N ARG A 53 -18.10 -4.23 -3.37
CA ARG A 53 -18.25 -5.63 -3.79
C ARG A 53 -17.16 -6.03 -4.78
N GLU A 54 -16.91 -5.17 -5.77
CA GLU A 54 -15.88 -5.36 -6.79
C GLU A 54 -14.49 -5.41 -6.15
N ALA A 55 -14.25 -4.60 -5.13
CA ALA A 55 -13.02 -4.61 -4.35
C ALA A 55 -12.79 -5.93 -3.61
N ALA A 56 -13.82 -6.48 -2.97
CA ALA A 56 -13.73 -7.78 -2.32
C ALA A 56 -13.41 -8.91 -3.32
N LEU A 57 -14.09 -8.92 -4.48
CA LEU A 57 -13.83 -9.87 -5.55
C LEU A 57 -12.40 -9.74 -6.12
N LEU A 58 -11.88 -8.51 -6.22
CA LEU A 58 -10.51 -8.26 -6.68
C LEU A 58 -9.48 -8.84 -5.70
N LEU A 59 -9.69 -8.68 -4.39
CA LEU A 59 -8.81 -9.29 -3.38
C LEU A 59 -8.86 -10.82 -3.41
N ASP A 60 -10.04 -11.42 -3.59
CA ASP A 60 -10.17 -12.87 -3.72
C ASP A 60 -9.46 -13.40 -4.96
N HIS A 61 -9.51 -12.64 -6.07
CA HIS A 61 -8.77 -12.95 -7.28
C HIS A 61 -7.25 -12.85 -7.06
N PHE A 62 -6.77 -11.75 -6.49
CA PHE A 62 -5.35 -11.56 -6.22
C PHE A 62 -4.79 -12.54 -5.19
N GLY A 63 -5.57 -12.95 -4.19
CA GLY A 63 -5.16 -14.00 -3.26
C GLY A 63 -4.83 -15.33 -3.97
N ARG A 64 -5.53 -15.66 -5.06
CA ARG A 64 -5.21 -16.83 -5.90
C ARG A 64 -3.97 -16.65 -6.77
N LEU A 65 -3.52 -15.40 -6.94
CA LEU A 65 -2.35 -15.01 -7.71
C LEU A 65 -1.14 -14.69 -6.80
N GLY A 66 -1.22 -15.02 -5.52
CA GLY A 66 -0.11 -14.85 -4.58
C GLY A 66 0.01 -13.45 -3.96
N LEU A 67 -1.08 -12.67 -3.91
CA LEU A 67 -1.17 -11.48 -3.07
C LEU A 67 -1.74 -11.84 -1.69
N ASP A 68 -0.87 -12.21 -0.76
CA ASP A 68 -1.27 -12.68 0.56
C ASP A 68 -1.40 -11.54 1.57
N THR A 69 -2.47 -11.56 2.37
CA THR A 69 -2.62 -10.61 3.48
C THR A 69 -1.76 -11.05 4.67
N ILE A 70 -0.89 -10.17 5.15
CA ILE A 70 0.02 -10.45 6.27
C ILE A 70 -0.35 -9.66 7.54
N PRO A 71 -0.08 -10.22 8.74
CA PRO A 71 -0.43 -9.56 10.00
C PRO A 71 0.40 -8.29 10.24
N PHE A 72 -0.18 -7.34 10.98
CA PHE A 72 0.56 -6.23 11.55
C PHE A 72 0.98 -6.58 12.98
N THR A 73 2.29 -6.54 13.27
CA THR A 73 2.87 -7.06 14.52
C THR A 73 3.36 -5.93 15.41
N ALA A 74 3.78 -6.27 16.64
CA ALA A 74 4.41 -5.32 17.55
C ALA A 74 5.70 -4.71 16.98
N ASP A 75 6.49 -5.49 16.22
CA ASP A 75 7.69 -4.98 15.56
C ASP A 75 7.36 -3.95 14.49
N HIS A 76 6.31 -4.18 13.70
CA HIS A 76 5.84 -3.17 12.74
C HIS A 76 5.38 -1.90 13.46
N ALA A 77 4.69 -2.03 14.60
CA ALA A 77 4.27 -0.87 15.40
C ALA A 77 5.47 -0.05 15.90
N ARG A 78 6.53 -0.71 16.37
CA ARG A 78 7.78 -0.07 16.79
C ARG A 78 8.42 0.69 15.62
N ILE A 79 8.58 0.04 14.46
CA ILE A 79 9.17 0.65 13.26
C ILE A 79 8.34 1.84 12.78
N ALA A 80 7.01 1.73 12.75
CA ALA A 80 6.11 2.83 12.39
C ALA A 80 6.26 4.03 13.35
N GLY A 81 6.36 3.76 14.66
CA GLY A 81 6.57 4.80 15.67
C GLY A 81 7.89 5.55 15.51
N GLU A 82 8.98 4.82 15.24
CA GLU A 82 10.29 5.40 14.94
C GLU A 82 10.25 6.25 13.65
N ALA A 83 9.62 5.72 12.60
CA ALA A 83 9.48 6.40 11.30
C ALA A 83 8.62 7.67 11.37
N ASN A 84 7.63 7.72 12.27
CA ASN A 84 6.72 8.86 12.39
C ASN A 84 7.46 10.18 12.66
N ALA A 85 8.53 10.16 13.46
CA ALA A 85 9.29 11.37 13.77
C ALA A 85 9.95 11.99 12.52
N GLN A 86 10.28 11.17 11.52
CA GLN A 86 10.99 11.57 10.31
C GLN A 86 10.07 11.78 9.11
N TYR A 87 9.13 10.86 8.90
CA TYR A 87 8.30 10.79 7.70
C TYR A 87 6.81 11.04 7.95
N GLY A 88 6.39 11.13 9.22
CA GLY A 88 4.99 11.29 9.60
C GLY A 88 4.44 12.67 9.27
N LYS A 89 3.20 12.70 8.77
CA LYS A 89 2.46 13.93 8.50
C LYS A 89 2.14 14.66 9.79
N GLY A 90 2.54 15.92 9.86
CA GLY A 90 2.35 16.76 11.06
C GLY A 90 3.32 16.44 12.19
N ALA A 91 4.27 15.52 11.98
CA ALA A 91 5.37 15.27 12.89
C ALA A 91 6.65 15.97 12.40
N GLY A 92 7.37 16.61 13.34
CA GLY A 92 8.74 17.12 13.13
C GLY A 92 8.97 17.83 11.78
N SER A 93 9.87 17.27 10.97
CA SER A 93 10.41 17.83 9.71
C SER A 93 9.44 17.90 8.52
N GLY A 94 8.15 17.61 8.70
CA GLY A 94 7.14 17.82 7.65
C GLY A 94 7.05 16.68 6.63
N GLY A 95 7.11 15.42 7.09
CA GLY A 95 6.89 14.26 6.24
C GLY A 95 5.45 14.16 5.69
N ALA A 96 5.23 13.25 4.73
CA ALA A 96 3.95 13.11 4.03
C ALA A 96 3.10 11.94 4.54
N LEU A 97 3.70 10.96 5.23
CA LEU A 97 3.04 9.69 5.56
C LEU A 97 1.94 9.88 6.60
N ASN A 98 0.72 9.47 6.25
CA ASN A 98 -0.36 9.35 7.21
C ASN A 98 -0.18 8.09 8.09
N LEU A 99 -1.07 7.86 9.06
CA LEU A 99 -0.97 6.71 9.98
C LEU A 99 -0.95 5.36 9.26
N LEU A 100 -1.80 5.17 8.24
CA LEU A 100 -1.87 3.92 7.48
C LEU A 100 -0.67 3.79 6.55
N ASP A 101 -0.18 4.89 5.97
CA ASP A 101 1.07 4.87 5.21
C ASP A 101 2.27 4.45 6.10
N LEU A 102 2.32 4.91 7.35
CA LEU A 102 3.35 4.50 8.31
C LEU A 102 3.26 2.99 8.63
N MET A 103 2.05 2.44 8.69
CA MET A 103 1.85 1.01 8.88
C MET A 103 2.33 0.19 7.67
N VAL A 104 2.06 0.68 6.45
CA VAL A 104 2.57 0.07 5.22
C VAL A 104 4.10 0.19 5.13
N TYR A 105 4.63 1.37 5.45
CA TYR A 105 6.05 1.65 5.51
C TYR A 105 6.77 0.66 6.43
N ALA A 106 6.23 0.43 7.63
CA ALA A 106 6.87 -0.44 8.61
C ALA A 106 7.03 -1.88 8.10
N VAL A 107 6.02 -2.38 7.38
CA VAL A 107 6.07 -3.73 6.78
C VAL A 107 7.08 -3.79 5.62
N ALA A 108 7.11 -2.77 4.76
CA ALA A 108 8.09 -2.69 3.68
C ALA A 108 9.52 -2.59 4.21
N LYS A 109 9.71 -1.80 5.27
CA LYS A 109 10.99 -1.60 5.94
C LYS A 109 11.50 -2.88 6.61
N GLU A 110 10.65 -3.55 7.38
CA GLU A 110 10.98 -4.80 8.09
C GLU A 110 11.43 -5.89 7.12
N ARG A 111 10.74 -6.00 5.98
CA ARG A 111 11.02 -7.03 4.97
C ARG A 111 12.11 -6.65 3.97
N SER A 112 12.60 -5.41 4.01
CA SER A 112 13.48 -4.85 2.98
C SER A 112 12.93 -5.09 1.56
N ALA A 113 11.60 -5.02 1.41
CA ALA A 113 10.90 -5.38 0.18
C ALA A 113 10.43 -4.11 -0.55
N PRO A 114 10.46 -4.09 -1.90
CA PRO A 114 10.02 -2.93 -2.65
C PRO A 114 8.53 -2.66 -2.45
N LEU A 115 8.16 -1.38 -2.37
CA LEU A 115 6.77 -0.91 -2.20
C LEU A 115 6.12 -0.60 -3.55
N LEU A 116 4.98 -1.24 -3.82
CA LEU A 116 4.10 -0.93 -4.94
C LEU A 116 3.00 0.04 -4.48
N CYS A 117 3.07 1.28 -4.95
CA CYS A 117 2.17 2.37 -4.57
C CYS A 117 1.93 3.34 -5.73
N THR A 118 0.96 4.23 -5.56
CA THR A 118 0.78 5.41 -6.42
C THR A 118 0.88 6.67 -5.59
N GLY A 119 1.34 7.77 -6.18
CA GLY A 119 1.49 9.05 -5.48
C GLY A 119 2.91 9.30 -5.00
N ASN A 120 3.08 10.41 -4.28
CA ASN A 120 4.40 10.91 -3.88
C ASN A 120 4.68 10.75 -2.38
N ASP A 121 3.76 10.16 -1.61
CA ASP A 121 3.84 10.14 -0.14
C ASP A 121 5.08 9.38 0.35
N PHE A 122 5.49 8.32 -0.35
CA PHE A 122 6.66 7.51 -0.02
C PHE A 122 7.98 7.99 -0.66
N VAL A 123 7.95 8.99 -1.55
CA VAL A 123 9.12 9.42 -2.35
C VAL A 123 10.23 10.01 -1.47
N THR A 124 9.88 10.62 -0.35
CA THR A 124 10.84 11.21 0.60
C THR A 124 11.28 10.24 1.70
N THR A 125 10.89 8.97 1.60
CA THR A 125 11.26 7.92 2.56
C THR A 125 12.53 7.19 2.13
N ASP A 126 13.03 6.31 2.98
CA ASP A 126 14.19 5.45 2.70
C ASP A 126 13.79 4.06 2.15
N LEU A 127 12.53 3.88 1.71
CA LEU A 127 12.07 2.65 1.09
C LEU A 127 12.53 2.54 -0.36
N VAL A 128 12.69 1.29 -0.82
CA VAL A 128 12.80 1.00 -2.24
C VAL A 128 11.40 1.02 -2.84
N ILE A 129 11.18 1.85 -3.85
CA ILE A 129 9.92 1.92 -4.59
C ILE A 129 9.98 0.96 -5.77
N HIS A 130 8.93 0.16 -5.95
CA HIS A 130 8.82 -0.78 -7.07
C HIS A 130 8.76 -0.01 -8.41
N PRO A 131 9.44 -0.46 -9.49
CA PRO A 131 9.48 0.28 -10.76
C PRO A 131 8.11 0.48 -11.44
N ALA A 132 7.13 -0.38 -11.15
CA ALA A 132 5.77 -0.23 -11.65
C ALA A 132 4.96 0.86 -10.91
N SER A 133 5.44 1.32 -9.75
CA SER A 133 4.86 2.44 -9.03
C SER A 133 4.97 3.73 -9.85
N ARG A 134 4.07 4.68 -9.59
CA ARG A 134 4.07 5.98 -10.28
C ARG A 134 3.85 7.14 -9.33
N ALA A 135 4.50 8.26 -9.63
CA ALA A 135 4.11 9.55 -9.08
C ALA A 135 2.68 9.89 -9.54
N GLY A 136 1.90 10.49 -8.64
CA GLY A 136 0.51 10.91 -8.89
C GLY A 136 0.42 12.03 -9.91
#